data_AF-A0A933ZJX8-F1
#
_entry.id   AF-A0A933ZJX8-F1
#
_cell.length_a   1.000
_cell.length_b   1.000
_cell.length_c   1.000
_cell.angle_alpha   90.00
_cell.angle_beta   90.00
_cell.angle_gamma   90.00
#
_symmetry.space_group_name_H-M   'P 1'
#
loop_
_entity.id
_entity.type
_entity.pdbx_description
1 polymer ?
#
loop_
_entity_poly.entity_id
_entity_poly.type
_entity_poly.pdbx_seq_one_letter_code
_entity_poly.pdbx_strand_id
1 'polypeptide(L)' 'MVSPTTQTETIRRRKRTTSGKQNKKLSAKIGTPKFPVHPEGYDPNAADAKPAPKAPDTKKA' A
#
# COMPACT_ATOMS: atom_id res chain seq x y z
N MET A 1 -39.97 -4.80 20.16
CA MET A 1 -38.67 -4.09 20.20
C MET A 1 -37.55 -5.09 19.97
N VAL A 2 -36.51 -4.73 19.22
CA VAL A 2 -35.30 -5.56 19.08
C VAL A 2 -34.45 -5.43 20.34
N SER A 3 -33.84 -6.53 20.81
CA SER A 3 -32.99 -6.48 22.00
C SER A 3 -31.82 -5.50 21.81
N PRO A 4 -31.41 -4.76 22.86
CA PRO A 4 -30.26 -3.85 22.78
C PRO A 4 -28.98 -4.54 22.28
N THR A 5 -28.80 -5.82 22.63
CA THR A 5 -27.66 -6.64 22.19
C THR A 5 -27.69 -6.84 20.68
N THR A 6 -28.81 -7.30 20.13
CA THR A 6 -28.97 -7.50 18.68
C THR A 6 -28.85 -6.18 17.90
N GLN A 7 -29.32 -5.07 18.49
CA GLN A 7 -29.19 -3.75 17.89
C GLN A 7 -27.71 -3.31 17.82
N THR A 8 -26.93 -3.48 18.89
CA THR A 8 -25.51 -3.10 18.88
C THR A 8 -24.66 -3.99 17.97
N GLU A 9 -24.94 -5.29 17.91
CA GLU A 9 -24.27 -6.24 17.02
C GLU A 9 -24.49 -5.91 15.54
N THR A 10 -25.73 -5.61 15.15
CA THR A 10 -26.06 -5.21 13.77
C THR A 10 -25.38 -3.89 13.39
N ILE A 11 -25.35 -2.91 14.30
CA ILE A 11 -24.61 -1.65 14.11
C ILE A 11 -23.11 -1.91 13.92
N ARG A 12 -22.49 -2.75 14.75
CA ARG A 12 -21.06 -3.10 14.64
C ARG A 12 -20.75 -3.79 13.33
N ARG A 13 -21.57 -4.78 12.93
CA ARG A 13 -21.41 -5.49 11.65
C ARG A 13 -21.46 -4.52 10.47
N ARG A 14 -22.41 -3.59 10.47
CA ARG A 14 -22.54 -2.55 9.43
C ARG A 14 -21.33 -1.60 9.42
N LYS A 15 -20.89 -1.10 10.57
CA LYS A 15 -19.71 -0.22 10.64
C LYS A 15 -18.45 -0.91 10.14
N ARG A 16 -18.23 -2.18 10.53
CA ARG A 16 -17.09 -3.00 10.09
C ARG A 16 -17.08 -3.21 8.58
N THR A 17 -18.23 -3.47 7.96
CA THR A 17 -18.29 -3.69 6.50
C THR A 17 -18.11 -2.38 5.73
N THR A 18 -18.70 -1.27 6.19
CA THR A 18 -18.54 0.04 5.55
C THR A 18 -17.09 0.52 5.63
N SER A 19 -16.47 0.47 6.82
CA SER A 19 -15.07 0.89 6.99
C SER A 19 -14.11 0.00 6.20
N GLY A 20 -14.29 -1.31 6.22
CA GLY A 20 -13.46 -2.25 5.46
C GLY A 20 -13.51 -2.00 3.95
N LYS A 21 -14.71 -1.74 3.40
CA LYS A 21 -14.88 -1.40 1.97
C LYS A 21 -14.20 -0.08 1.61
N GLN A 22 -14.33 0.95 2.45
CA GLN A 22 -13.69 2.24 2.21
C GLN A 22 -12.17 2.14 2.32
N ASN A 23 -11.66 1.49 3.36
CA ASN A 23 -10.22 1.30 3.55
C ASN A 23 -9.60 0.54 2.37
N LYS A 24 -10.23 -0.53 1.87
CA LYS A 24 -9.76 -1.22 0.66
C LYS A 24 -9.68 -0.29 -0.55
N LYS A 25 -10.71 0.52 -0.79
CA LYS A 25 -10.73 1.48 -1.90
C LYS A 25 -9.67 2.57 -1.73
N LEU A 26 -9.49 3.09 -0.52
CA LEU A 26 -8.49 4.10 -0.21
C LEU A 26 -7.08 3.54 -0.39
N SER A 27 -6.78 2.35 0.14
CA SER A 27 -5.50 1.69 -0.06
C SER A 27 -5.20 1.40 -1.54
N ALA A 28 -6.20 1.02 -2.32
CA ALA A 28 -6.04 0.85 -3.77
C ALA A 28 -5.77 2.16 -4.52
N LYS A 29 -6.39 3.26 -4.08
CA LYS A 29 -6.16 4.61 -4.63
C LYS A 29 -4.82 5.21 -4.20
N ILE A 30 -4.44 5.00 -2.95
CA ILE A 30 -3.20 5.51 -2.36
C ILE A 30 -2.03 4.74 -2.96
N GLY A 31 -2.10 3.39 -2.98
CA GLY A 31 -1.22 2.49 -3.71
C GLY A 31 0.27 2.82 -3.65
N THR A 32 1.05 2.21 -4.54
CA THR A 32 2.34 2.77 -4.92
C THR A 32 2.11 3.75 -6.06
N PRO A 33 2.65 4.98 -6.02
CA PRO A 33 2.56 5.91 -7.13
C PRO A 33 3.04 5.24 -8.42
N LYS A 34 2.39 5.57 -9.54
CA LYS A 34 2.69 4.96 -10.86
C LYS A 34 4.12 5.21 -11.33
N PHE A 35 4.75 6.25 -10.78
CA PHE A 35 6.17 6.52 -10.93
C PHE A 35 6.83 6.29 -9.57
N PRO A 36 8.04 5.68 -9.53
CA PRO A 36 8.86 5.69 -8.33
C PRO A 36 9.06 7.14 -7.91
N VAL A 37 8.40 7.56 -6.83
CA VAL A 37 8.75 8.82 -6.17
C VAL A 37 10.06 8.51 -5.49
N HIS A 38 11.16 8.90 -6.12
CA HIS A 38 12.41 9.07 -5.41
C HIS A 38 12.20 10.33 -4.57
N PRO A 39 11.95 10.24 -3.24
CA PRO A 39 11.98 11.43 -2.42
C PRO A 39 13.32 12.12 -2.67
N GLU A 40 13.37 13.45 -2.66
CA GLU A 40 14.47 14.30 -3.17
C GLU A 40 15.85 14.08 -2.50
N GLY A 41 15.99 13.03 -1.68
CA GLY A 41 17.23 12.59 -1.04
C GLY A 41 17.67 11.15 -1.34
N TYR A 42 17.12 10.44 -2.34
CA TYR A 42 17.76 9.19 -2.78
C TYR A 42 18.99 9.51 -3.64
N ASP A 43 20.13 9.72 -2.98
CA ASP A 43 21.43 9.76 -3.64
C ASP A 43 21.88 8.31 -3.94
N PRO A 44 21.96 7.91 -5.22
CA PRO A 44 22.42 6.57 -5.60
C PRO A 44 23.88 6.29 -5.21
N ASN A 45 24.64 7.33 -4.82
CA ASN A 45 26.02 7.22 -4.34
C ASN A 45 26.12 7.27 -2.79
N ALA A 46 25.01 7.35 -2.07
CA ALA A 46 25.04 7.29 -0.61
C ALA A 46 25.64 5.96 -0.13
N ALA A 47 26.35 5.97 1.00
CA ALA A 47 26.99 4.78 1.55
C ALA A 47 26.00 3.62 1.84
N ASP A 48 24.74 3.96 2.09
CA ASP A 48 23.65 3.00 2.38
C ASP A 48 22.82 2.63 1.14
N ALA A 49 23.19 3.10 -0.06
CA ALA A 49 22.46 2.81 -1.28
C ALA A 49 22.63 1.34 -1.69
N LYS A 50 21.54 0.72 -2.17
CA LYS A 50 21.59 -0.66 -2.67
C LYS A 50 22.46 -0.70 -3.94
N PRO A 51 23.38 -1.66 -4.07
CA PRO A 51 24.21 -1.76 -5.28
C PRO A 51 23.31 -2.01 -6.49
N ALA A 52 23.55 -1.26 -7.57
CA ALA A 52 22.82 -1.44 -8.82
C ALA A 52 23.04 -2.88 -9.37
N PRO A 53 21.99 -3.52 -9.91
CA PRO A 53 22.15 -4.82 -10.54
C PRO A 53 23.07 -4.70 -11.76
N LYS A 54 24.18 -5.44 -11.77
CA LYS A 54 25.08 -5.53 -12.94
C LYS A 54 24.26 -6.03 -14.14
N ALA A 55 24.27 -5.27 -15.23
CA ALA A 55 23.71 -5.71 -16.50
C ALA A 55 24.44 -6.99 -16.97
N PRO A 56 23.73 -7.95 -17.60
CA PRO A 56 24.38 -9.12 -18.18
C PRO A 56 25.26 -8.70 -19.36
N ASP A 57 26.54 -9.06 -19.31
CA ASP A 57 27.50 -8.83 -20.39
C ASP A 57 27.02 -9.52 -21.68
N THR A 58 26.48 -8.76 -22.63
CA THR A 58 26.30 -9.24 -24.00
C THR A 58 27.66 -9.25 -24.69
N LYS A 59 28.43 -10.32 -24.46
CA LYS A 59 29.59 -10.63 -25.29
C LYS A 59 29.12 -10.85 -26.73
N LYS A 60 29.47 -9.91 -27.58
CA LYS A 60 29.46 -9.99 -29.03
C LYS A 60 30.38 -11.13 -29.47
N ALA A 61 29.81 -12.14 -30.15
CA ALA A 61 30.53 -13.13 -30.96
C ALA A 61 29.77 -13.25 -32.29
#